data_AF-A0A7W8ZKX7-F1
#
_entry.id   AF-A0A7W8ZKX7-F1
#
_cell.length_a   1.000
_cell.length_b   1.000
_cell.length_c   1.000
_cell.angle_alpha   90.00
_cell.angle_beta   90.00
_cell.angle_gamma   90.00
#
_symmetry.space_group_name_H-M   'P 1'
#
loop_
_entity.id
_entity.type
_entity.pdbx_description
1 polymer ?
#
loop_
_entity_poly.entity_id
_entity_poly.type
_entity_poly.pdbx_seq_one_letter_code
_entity_poly.pdbx_strand_id
1 'polypeptide(L)' 'MGCGTVIVIMLWYDTGHHYVFLTGYILNNKNHCYIYVISYVNVFI' A
#
# COMPACT_ATOMS: atom_id res chain seq x y z
N MET A 1 -20.85 -1.14 9.73
CA MET A 1 -19.60 -1.81 9.32
C MET A 1 -19.17 -1.20 8.00
N GLY A 2 -18.05 -0.48 7.96
CA GLY A 2 -17.55 0.13 6.73
C GLY A 2 -16.78 -0.90 5.90
N CYS A 3 -17.10 -0.99 4.60
CA CYS A 3 -16.35 -1.78 3.63
C CYS A 3 -15.17 -0.92 3.15
N GLY A 4 -13.94 -1.30 3.51
CA GLY A 4 -12.72 -0.67 3.01
C GLY A 4 -12.17 -1.48 1.84
N THR A 5 -11.72 -0.81 0.77
CA THR A 5 -11.00 -1.45 -0.34
C THR A 5 -9.50 -1.39 -0.05
N VAL A 6 -8.81 -2.53 -0.15
CA VAL A 6 -7.36 -2.62 -0.04
C VAL A 6 -6.76 -2.68 -1.44
N ILE A 7 -5.79 -1.83 -1.73
CA ILE A 7 -5.08 -1.79 -3.01
C ILE A 7 -3.62 -2.15 -2.73
N VAL A 8 -3.09 -3.15 -3.44
CA VAL A 8 -1.68 -3.55 -3.35
C VAL A 8 -1.02 -3.28 -4.70
N ILE A 9 0.07 -2.50 -4.68
CA ILE A 9 0.87 -2.17 -5.87
C ILE A 9 2.29 -2.68 -5.63
N MET A 10 2.78 -3.52 -6.54
CA MET A 10 4.16 -3.99 -6.56
C MET A 10 4.97 -3.11 -7.51
N LEU A 11 5.97 -2.40 -6.98
CA LEU A 11 6.92 -1.63 -7.77
C LEU A 11 8.26 -2.38 -7.80
N TRP A 12 8.74 -2.63 -9.02
CA TRP A 12 10.06 -3.16 -9.25
C TRP A 12 11.05 -2.00 -9.41
N TYR A 13 12.18 -2.07 -8.68
CA TYR A 13 13.24 -1.07 -8.78
C TYR A 13 14.47 -1.71 -9.44
N ASP A 14 14.83 -1.21 -10.62
CA ASP A 14 15.87 -1.78 -11.50
C ASP A 14 17.29 -1.79 -10.90
N THR A 15 17.54 -1.08 -9.80
CA THR A 15 18.91 -0.87 -9.29
C THR A 15 19.45 -1.93 -8.32
N GLY A 16 18.80 -3.09 -8.14
CA GLY A 16 19.42 -4.17 -7.35
C GLY A 16 18.50 -5.18 -6.65
N HIS A 17 17.56 -5.82 -7.37
CA HIS A 17 16.68 -6.87 -6.80
C HIS A 17 15.82 -6.42 -5.60
N HIS A 18 15.55 -5.11 -5.49
CA HIS A 18 14.68 -4.56 -4.47
C HIS A 18 13.24 -4.53 -4.98
N TYR A 19 12.32 -5.08 -4.18
CA TYR A 19 10.89 -4.97 -4.43
C TYR A 19 10.26 -4.05 -3.39
N VAL A 20 9.54 -3.04 -3.85
CA VAL A 20 8.76 -2.16 -2.97
C VAL A 20 7.29 -2.51 -3.12
N PHE A 21 6.69 -2.96 -2.03
CA PHE A 21 5.25 -3.21 -1.94
C PHE A 21 4.58 -2.02 -1.29
N LEU A 22 3.62 -1.42 -1.98
CA LEU A 22 2.76 -0.36 -1.44
C LEU A 22 1.38 -0.95 -1.17
N THR A 23 0.93 -0.87 0.07
CA THR A 23 -0.41 -1.28 0.47
C THR A 23 -1.20 -0.07 0.93
N GLY A 24 -2.29 0.23 0.24
CA GLY A 24 -3.23 1.29 0.59
C GLY A 24 -4.54 0.73 1.14
N TYR A 25 -5.13 1.35 2.16
CA TYR A 25 -6.51 1.07 2.56
C TYR A 25 -7.32 2.36 2.71
N ILE A 26 -8.57 2.30 2.23
CA ILE A 26 -9.51 3.41 2.28
C ILE A 26 -10.49 3.16 3.42
N LEU A 27 -10.53 4.07 4.39
CA LEU A 27 -11.47 4.02 5.51
C LEU A 27 -12.45 5.20 5.41
N ASN A 28 -13.73 4.86 5.20
CA ASN A 28 -14.81 5.84 5.22
C ASN A 28 -15.43 5.93 6.62
N ASN A 29 -15.38 7.12 7.22
CA ASN A 29 -16.01 7.41 8.50
C ASN A 29 -16.91 8.64 8.40
N LYS A 30 -18.24 8.42 8.44
CA LYS A 30 -19.33 9.42 8.51
C LYS A 30 -18.94 10.80 7.92
N ASN A 31 -18.74 10.84 6.60
CA ASN A 31 -18.42 12.02 5.76
C ASN A 31 -16.93 12.36 5.54
N HIS A 32 -15.99 11.62 6.13
CA HIS A 32 -14.56 11.71 5.81
C HIS A 32 -14.05 10.40 5.21
N CYS A 33 -13.29 10.52 4.13
CA CYS A 33 -12.59 9.41 3.49
C CYS A 33 -11.10 9.53 3.82
N TYR A 34 -10.57 8.59 4.59
CA TYR A 34 -9.15 8.53 4.94
C TYR A 34 -8.45 7.51 4.04
N ILE A 35 -7.33 7.90 3.44
CA ILE A 35 -6.45 7.01 2.66
C ILE A 35 -5.19 6.79 3.48
N TYR A 36 -4.92 5.54 3.83
CA TYR A 36 -3.71 5.15 4.52
C TYR A 36 -2.83 4.37 3.56
N VAL A 37 -1.55 4.74 3.44
CA VAL A 37 -0.58 4.09 2.57
C VAL A 37 0.59 3.61 3.40
N ILE A 38 0.93 2.33 3.30
CA ILE A 38 2.07 1.70 3.98
C ILE A 38 3.00 1.13 2.91
N SER A 39 4.29 1.48 2.99
CA SER A 39 5.34 0.97 2.11
C SER A 39 6.19 -0.07 2.82
N TYR A 40 6.32 -1.26 2.23
CA TYR A 40 7.24 -2.31 2.65
C TYR A 40 8.34 -2.45 1.58
N VAL A 41 9.59 -2.26 1.97
CA VAL A 41 10.74 -2.51 1.10
C VAL A 41 11.29 -3.89 1.45
N ASN A 42 11.17 -4.85 0.52
CA ASN A 42 11.80 -6.16 0.66
C ASN A 42 13.12 -6.13 -0.12
N VAL A 43 14.23 -6.25 0.60
CA VAL A 43 15.57 -6.39 0.04
C VAL A 43 15.91 -7.87 0.06
N PHE A 44 15.93 -8.51 -1.12
CA PHE A 44 16.57 -9.82 -1.25
C PHE A 44 18.08 -9.59 -1.31
N ILE A 45 18.79 -10.00 -0.26
CA ILE A 45 20.26 -10.06 -0.21
C ILE A 45 20.72 -11.33 -0.92
#